data_AF-M3XVK9-F1
#
_entry.id   AF-M3XVK9-F1
#
_cell.length_a   1.000
_cell.length_b   1.000
_cell.length_c   1.000
_cell.angle_alpha   90.00
_cell.angle_beta   90.00
_cell.angle_gamma   90.00
#
_symmetry.space_group_name_H-M   'P 1'
#
loop_
_entity.id
_entity.type
_entity.pdbx_description
1 polymer ?
#
loop_
_entity_poly.entity_id
_entity_poly.type
_entity_poly.pdbx_seq_one_letter_code
_entity_poly.pdbx_strand_id
1 'polypeptide(L)'
;MASEAPQQSSQPAEEIPGFLDAFLCDFPAPLSPENPAPWKLPGTVLSQEEVEGELADLALGFLSSRGAAPPLGSSLAHEAVSQLLQTDLSEFRKLPGQEEEEDDDEEEKAPVTLLDAKGLAHTSFNRLWEVCSQWQKQVPSTARGPPGPWLVSMHAIRNTRRKMEDRHVCLPAFNQLFGLSDPTDRAYFAVFDGHGGVDAARYAAVHVHTNVARQPELPTDPARALREAFQRTDEMFLGKAKRERLQSGTTGVCALIAGKTLHIAWLGDSQVILVQQGQVVKLMEPHRPERQDEKERIEALGGFVSHMDCWRVNGTLAVSRAIGDVFQKPYVSGEADSASRELTGSEDYLLLACDGFFDVVPHQEVAGLVQSHLVRQQGGGLQVAEELVAAARERGSHDNITVMVVFLRDPRDLLKVGAQGAGDVPSGLSEPETSTPQRS
;
A
#
# COMPACT_ATOMS: atom_id res chain seq x y z
N MET A 1 -9.93 5.75 -50.91
CA MET A 1 -10.58 6.23 -49.67
C MET A 1 -10.06 5.37 -48.53
N ALA A 2 -8.83 5.63 -48.11
CA ALA A 2 -8.21 4.94 -46.97
C ALA A 2 -8.63 5.70 -45.72
N SER A 3 -9.32 5.02 -44.80
CA SER A 3 -9.65 5.57 -43.49
C SER A 3 -8.49 5.25 -42.57
N GLU A 4 -7.77 6.28 -42.15
CA GLU A 4 -6.70 6.22 -41.16
C GLU A 4 -7.23 5.70 -39.82
N ALA A 5 -6.51 4.76 -39.24
CA ALA A 5 -6.68 4.35 -37.85
C ALA A 5 -6.12 5.46 -36.93
N PRO A 6 -6.70 5.70 -35.74
CA PRO A 6 -6.15 6.69 -34.84
C PRO A 6 -4.82 6.18 -34.28
N GLN A 7 -3.75 6.88 -34.63
CA GLN A 7 -2.44 6.75 -34.02
C GLN A 7 -2.56 7.02 -32.52
N GLN A 8 -2.11 6.07 -31.70
CA GLN A 8 -1.90 6.29 -30.27
C GLN A 8 -0.88 7.42 -30.10
N SER A 9 -1.30 8.49 -29.43
CA SER A 9 -0.49 9.69 -29.22
C SER A 9 0.67 9.40 -28.27
N SER A 10 1.88 9.67 -28.74
CA SER A 10 3.03 9.99 -27.92
C SER A 10 2.84 11.40 -27.33
N GLN A 11 2.23 11.55 -26.15
CA GLN A 11 1.98 12.89 -25.56
C GLN A 11 2.31 13.12 -24.06
N PRO A 12 3.21 12.40 -23.37
CA PRO A 12 3.55 12.76 -21.97
C PRO A 12 4.31 14.10 -21.84
N ALA A 13 4.93 14.61 -22.91
CA ALA A 13 5.76 15.81 -22.86
C ALA A 13 4.99 17.14 -22.90
N GLU A 14 3.76 17.15 -23.46
CA GLU A 14 2.90 18.36 -23.52
C GLU A 14 2.02 18.53 -22.28
N GLU A 15 1.80 17.45 -21.50
CA GLU A 15 0.98 17.47 -20.29
C GLU A 15 1.66 18.14 -19.09
N ILE A 16 3.00 18.06 -18.99
CA ILE A 16 3.74 18.61 -17.84
C ILE A 16 3.70 20.15 -17.80
N PRO A 17 4.00 20.89 -18.89
CA PRO A 17 3.87 22.35 -18.88
C PRO A 17 2.45 22.80 -18.55
N GLY A 18 1.43 22.12 -19.10
CA GLY A 18 0.02 22.43 -18.82
C GLY A 18 -0.36 22.24 -17.34
N PHE A 19 0.14 21.19 -16.69
CA PHE A 19 -0.07 20.99 -15.25
C PHE A 19 0.56 22.11 -14.40
N LEU A 20 1.83 22.44 -14.68
CA LEU A 20 2.56 23.48 -13.93
C LEU A 20 1.92 24.86 -14.12
N ASP A 21 1.49 25.18 -15.34
CA ASP A 21 0.78 26.43 -15.64
C ASP A 21 -0.56 26.51 -14.89
N ALA A 22 -1.34 25.41 -14.87
CA ALA A 22 -2.59 25.35 -14.13
C ALA A 22 -2.36 25.52 -12.61
N PHE A 23 -1.36 24.84 -12.05
CA PHE A 23 -1.02 24.97 -10.64
C PHE A 23 -0.59 26.40 -10.26
N LEU A 24 0.26 27.05 -11.07
CA LEU A 24 0.70 28.42 -10.82
C LEU A 24 -0.40 29.46 -11.11
N CYS A 25 -1.39 29.13 -11.93
CA CYS A 25 -2.59 29.96 -12.10
C CYS A 25 -3.50 29.89 -10.87
N ASP A 26 -3.69 28.71 -10.28
CA ASP A 26 -4.45 28.53 -9.04
C ASP A 26 -3.76 29.22 -7.85
N PHE A 27 -2.42 29.21 -7.84
CA PHE A 27 -1.58 29.79 -6.80
C PHE A 27 -0.58 30.78 -7.41
N PRO A 28 -0.97 32.05 -7.64
CA PRO A 28 -0.11 33.02 -8.34
C PRO A 28 1.09 33.51 -7.51
N ALA A 29 1.11 33.25 -6.20
CA ALA A 29 2.17 33.62 -5.28
C ALA A 29 2.27 32.61 -4.12
N PRO A 30 3.41 32.55 -3.40
CA PRO A 30 3.51 31.79 -2.14
C PRO A 30 2.43 32.22 -1.14
N LEU A 31 2.05 31.31 -0.26
CA LEU A 31 1.12 31.62 0.83
C LEU A 31 1.75 32.63 1.78
N SER A 32 1.01 33.69 2.08
CA SER A 32 1.32 34.58 3.19
C SER A 32 1.14 33.84 4.53
N PRO A 33 1.76 34.31 5.64
CA PRO A 33 1.61 33.70 6.96
C PRO A 33 0.14 33.60 7.44
N GLU A 34 -0.71 34.53 6.99
CA GLU A 34 -2.13 34.61 7.36
C GLU A 34 -3.00 33.59 6.60
N ASN A 35 -2.53 33.12 5.45
CA ASN A 35 -3.31 32.23 4.57
C ASN A 35 -3.12 30.77 4.98
N PRO A 36 -4.21 29.99 5.15
CA PRO A 36 -4.10 28.57 5.45
C PRO A 36 -3.54 27.79 4.24
N ALA A 37 -2.76 26.74 4.53
CA ALA A 37 -2.36 25.78 3.50
C ALA A 37 -3.60 25.11 2.89
N PRO A 38 -3.58 24.76 1.59
CA PRO A 38 -4.71 24.11 0.92
C PRO A 38 -4.88 22.64 1.33
N TRP A 39 -3.98 22.15 2.18
CA TRP A 39 -4.00 20.82 2.79
C TRP A 39 -3.90 20.93 4.31
N LYS A 40 -4.19 19.83 5.02
CA LYS A 40 -4.10 19.77 6.48
C LYS A 40 -3.52 18.44 6.93
N LEU A 41 -2.54 18.51 7.84
CA LEU A 41 -2.14 17.34 8.63
C LEU A 41 -3.24 16.99 9.64
N PRO A 42 -3.45 15.70 9.94
CA PRO A 42 -4.46 15.29 10.93
C PRO A 42 -4.09 15.64 12.37
N GLY A 43 -2.80 15.77 12.68
CA GLY A 43 -2.29 16.13 14.01
C GLY A 43 -1.86 17.59 14.13
N THR A 44 -1.69 18.04 15.37
CA THR A 44 -1.14 19.37 15.70
C THR A 44 0.37 19.38 15.86
N VAL A 45 0.98 18.21 15.98
CA VAL A 45 2.42 18.00 16.16
C VAL A 45 2.91 16.80 15.35
N LEU A 46 4.18 16.86 14.95
CA LEU A 46 4.93 15.75 14.38
C LEU A 46 6.24 15.58 15.16
N SER A 47 6.67 14.34 15.38
CA SER A 47 8.06 14.05 15.70
C SER A 47 8.94 14.24 14.46
N GLN A 48 10.25 14.42 14.67
CA GLN A 48 11.22 14.57 13.57
C GLN A 48 11.17 13.40 12.57
N GLU A 49 10.91 12.19 13.05
CA GLU A 49 10.86 10.95 12.25
C GLU A 49 9.59 10.86 11.39
N GLU A 50 8.54 11.59 11.75
CA GLU A 50 7.26 11.62 11.02
C GLU A 50 7.26 12.66 9.88
N VAL A 51 8.18 13.64 9.90
CA VAL A 51 8.13 14.80 9.01
C VAL A 51 8.19 14.40 7.53
N GLU A 52 9.15 13.54 7.16
CA GLU A 52 9.34 13.18 5.75
C GLU A 52 8.09 12.50 5.17
N GLY A 53 7.60 11.45 5.84
CA GLY A 53 6.45 10.68 5.37
C GLY A 53 5.18 11.52 5.30
N GLU A 54 4.89 12.30 6.35
CA GLU A 54 3.67 13.11 6.42
C GLU A 54 3.65 14.23 5.37
N LEU A 55 4.78 14.89 5.11
CA LEU A 55 4.85 15.93 4.08
C LEU A 55 4.86 15.36 2.66
N ALA A 56 5.53 14.22 2.45
CA ALA A 56 5.52 13.53 1.15
C ALA A 56 4.10 13.03 0.79
N ASP A 57 3.39 12.41 1.73
CA ASP A 57 1.99 11.96 1.55
C ASP A 57 1.06 13.14 1.23
N LEU A 58 1.18 14.25 1.98
CA LEU A 58 0.39 15.46 1.71
C LEU A 58 0.63 16.03 0.31
N ALA A 59 1.91 16.21 -0.05
CA ALA A 59 2.28 16.80 -1.34
C ALA A 59 1.83 15.88 -2.49
N LEU A 60 2.09 14.57 -2.38
CA LEU A 60 1.71 13.61 -3.41
C LEU A 60 0.20 13.48 -3.56
N GLY A 61 -0.55 13.39 -2.46
CA GLY A 61 -2.01 13.34 -2.48
C GLY A 61 -2.62 14.59 -3.11
N PHE A 62 -2.10 15.76 -2.76
CA PHE A 62 -2.53 17.02 -3.34
C PHE A 62 -2.25 17.13 -4.84
N LEU A 63 -1.03 16.80 -5.28
CA LEU A 63 -0.65 16.81 -6.70
C LEU A 63 -1.48 15.81 -7.51
N SER A 64 -1.69 14.60 -6.96
CA SER A 64 -2.49 13.56 -7.60
C SER A 64 -3.96 13.97 -7.73
N SER A 65 -4.54 14.62 -6.72
CA SER A 65 -5.92 15.15 -6.78
C SER A 65 -6.12 16.23 -7.85
N ARG A 66 -5.03 16.84 -8.33
CA ARG A 66 -5.01 17.81 -9.42
C ARG A 66 -4.61 17.20 -10.76
N GLY A 67 -4.48 15.88 -10.84
CA GLY A 67 -4.16 15.16 -12.07
C GLY A 67 -2.67 15.16 -12.45
N ALA A 68 -1.76 15.38 -11.50
CA ALA A 68 -0.34 15.19 -11.76
C ALA A 68 -0.07 13.72 -12.15
N ALA A 69 0.64 13.50 -13.27
CA ALA A 69 1.14 12.17 -13.60
C ALA A 69 2.07 11.66 -12.47
N PRO A 70 2.06 10.36 -12.13
CA PRO A 70 2.80 9.86 -10.96
C PRO A 70 4.29 10.23 -10.93
N PRO A 71 5.07 10.12 -12.03
CA PRO A 71 6.48 10.51 -12.01
C PRO A 71 6.70 12.00 -11.70
N LEU A 72 5.84 12.86 -12.25
CA LEU A 72 5.90 14.31 -11.99
C LEU A 72 5.51 14.63 -10.56
N GLY A 73 4.38 14.08 -10.10
CA GLY A 73 3.87 14.29 -8.74
C GLY A 73 4.86 13.85 -7.69
N SER A 74 5.42 12.64 -7.82
CA SER A 74 6.44 12.12 -6.92
C SER A 74 7.72 12.95 -6.94
N SER A 75 8.19 13.39 -8.11
CA SER A 75 9.42 14.19 -8.20
C SER A 75 9.25 15.59 -7.61
N LEU A 76 8.10 16.24 -7.83
CA LEU A 76 7.78 17.55 -7.23
C LEU A 76 7.67 17.45 -5.71
N ALA A 77 6.97 16.43 -5.21
CA ALA A 77 6.85 16.15 -3.79
C ALA A 77 8.23 15.91 -3.16
N HIS A 78 9.06 15.07 -3.78
CA HIS A 78 10.41 14.79 -3.33
C HIS A 78 11.26 16.06 -3.22
N GLU A 79 11.33 16.86 -4.29
CA GLU A 79 12.17 18.04 -4.33
C GLU A 79 11.75 19.06 -3.26
N ALA A 80 10.44 19.29 -3.10
CA ALA A 80 9.90 20.20 -2.09
C ALA A 80 10.22 19.76 -0.66
N VAL A 81 10.00 18.47 -0.35
CA VAL A 81 10.25 17.89 0.97
C VAL A 81 11.75 17.82 1.26
N SER A 82 12.57 17.39 0.30
CA SER A 82 14.03 17.32 0.42
C SER A 82 14.64 18.68 0.71
N GLN A 83 14.23 19.73 -0.01
CA GLN A 83 14.69 21.09 0.25
C GLN A 83 14.32 21.58 1.65
N LEU A 84 13.13 21.24 2.15
CA LEU A 84 12.72 21.58 3.52
C LEU A 84 13.54 20.82 4.57
N LEU A 85 13.75 19.51 4.39
CA LEU A 85 14.52 18.68 5.32
C LEU A 85 16.01 19.07 5.40
N GLN A 86 16.53 19.78 4.39
CA GLN A 86 17.89 20.35 4.40
C GLN A 86 17.99 21.68 5.19
N THR A 87 16.86 22.26 5.62
CA THR A 87 16.84 23.46 6.47
C THR A 87 16.83 23.12 7.95
N ASP A 88 17.11 24.11 8.81
CA ASP A 88 17.00 23.93 10.25
C ASP A 88 15.53 23.96 10.70
N LEU A 89 15.00 22.80 11.08
CA LEU A 89 13.63 22.67 11.56
C LEU A 89 13.44 23.15 13.01
N SER A 90 14.47 23.68 13.67
CA SER A 90 14.40 24.16 15.05
C SER A 90 13.35 25.26 15.25
N GLU A 91 13.05 26.04 14.21
CA GLU A 91 12.00 27.07 14.23
C GLU A 91 10.59 26.51 14.44
N PHE A 92 10.37 25.23 14.09
CA PHE A 92 9.08 24.56 14.27
C PHE A 92 8.96 23.87 15.63
N ARG A 93 10.00 23.85 16.47
CA ARG A 93 9.94 23.15 17.77
C ARG A 93 8.85 23.75 18.64
N LYS A 94 7.93 22.89 19.10
CA LYS A 94 7.03 23.24 20.20
C LYS A 94 7.72 22.97 21.53
N LEU A 95 7.68 23.95 22.42
CA LEU A 95 8.02 23.73 23.82
C LEU A 95 7.03 22.72 24.41
N PRO A 96 7.45 21.85 25.34
CA PRO A 96 6.52 21.03 26.10
C PRO A 96 5.49 21.96 26.77
N GLY A 97 4.25 21.92 26.29
CA GLY A 97 3.14 22.60 26.94
C GLY A 97 2.67 21.78 28.15
N GLN A 98 2.24 22.45 29.22
CA GLN A 98 1.72 21.85 30.46
C GLN A 98 0.42 21.05 30.21
N GLU A 99 0.51 19.89 29.58
CA GLU A 99 -0.56 18.88 29.49
C GLU A 99 0.02 17.45 29.57
N GLU A 100 1.24 17.29 30.08
CA GLU A 100 1.74 15.99 30.52
C GLU A 100 1.33 15.82 31.99
N GLU A 101 0.11 15.31 32.22
CA GLU A 101 -0.16 14.65 33.50
C GLU A 101 0.80 13.45 33.58
N GLU A 102 1.58 13.44 34.66
CA GLU A 102 2.59 12.45 35.01
C GLU A 102 2.02 11.03 34.94
N ASP A 103 2.36 10.28 33.87
CA ASP A 103 2.35 8.83 33.93
C ASP A 103 3.69 8.40 34.55
N ASP A 104 3.61 8.01 35.83
CA ASP A 104 4.67 7.48 36.71
C ASP A 104 5.27 6.13 36.23
N ASP A 105 5.57 5.99 34.93
CA ASP A 105 6.35 4.86 34.43
C ASP A 105 7.76 5.33 34.04
N GLU A 106 8.68 5.13 34.99
CA GLU A 106 10.13 5.27 34.86
C GLU A 106 10.69 4.43 33.71
N GLU A 107 10.78 5.00 32.51
CA GLU A 107 11.82 4.65 31.54
C GLU A 107 12.39 5.93 30.93
N GLU A 108 13.65 6.22 31.26
CA GLU A 108 14.47 7.32 30.73
C GLU A 108 14.60 7.27 29.20
N LYS A 109 13.57 7.69 28.45
CA LYS A 109 13.72 8.04 27.04
C LYS A 109 13.84 9.55 26.91
N ALA A 110 14.87 9.98 26.18
CA ALA A 110 15.09 11.39 25.88
C ALA A 110 13.79 12.03 25.33
N PRO A 111 13.49 13.29 25.71
CA PRO A 111 12.26 13.94 25.28
C PRO A 111 12.15 13.95 23.75
N VAL A 112 11.07 13.38 23.21
CA VAL A 112 10.81 13.37 21.77
C VAL A 112 10.64 14.82 21.32
N THR A 113 11.45 15.25 20.35
CA THR A 113 11.32 16.61 19.79
C THR A 113 10.07 16.68 18.92
N LEU A 114 9.11 17.50 19.35
CA LEU A 114 7.86 17.74 18.64
C LEU A 114 7.93 19.06 17.86
N LEU A 115 7.42 19.02 16.64
CA LEU A 115 7.40 20.12 15.69
C LEU A 115 5.97 20.54 15.38
N ASP A 116 5.76 21.83 15.09
CA ASP A 116 4.47 22.37 14.68
C ASP A 116 4.06 21.86 13.30
N ALA A 117 3.09 20.95 13.29
CA ALA A 117 2.54 20.36 12.08
C ALA A 117 1.98 21.43 11.13
N LYS A 118 1.32 22.46 11.67
CA LYS A 118 0.70 23.51 10.84
C LYS A 118 1.76 24.35 10.12
N GLY A 119 2.78 24.81 10.84
CA GLY A 119 3.91 25.54 10.27
C GLY A 119 4.65 24.72 9.22
N LEU A 120 4.96 23.45 9.51
CA LEU A 120 5.60 22.55 8.55
C LEU A 120 4.77 22.37 7.27
N ALA A 121 3.46 22.13 7.41
CA ALA A 121 2.58 21.96 6.26
C ALA A 121 2.49 23.23 5.40
N HIS A 122 2.48 24.41 6.01
CA HIS A 122 2.49 25.70 5.30
C HIS A 122 3.80 25.94 4.57
N THR A 123 4.94 25.79 5.25
CA THR A 123 6.27 25.96 4.66
C THR A 123 6.50 24.94 3.54
N SER A 124 6.08 23.69 3.73
CA SER A 124 6.17 22.65 2.70
C SER A 124 5.36 22.99 1.45
N PHE A 125 4.20 23.66 1.59
CA PHE A 125 3.43 24.11 0.43
C PHE A 125 4.17 25.21 -0.32
N ASN A 126 4.76 26.17 0.38
CA ASN A 126 5.56 27.22 -0.24
C ASN A 126 6.78 26.66 -0.95
N ARG A 127 7.44 25.63 -0.40
CA ARG A 127 8.51 24.89 -1.10
C ARG A 127 8.00 24.21 -2.37
N LEU A 128 6.86 23.54 -2.31
CA LEU A 128 6.25 22.94 -3.50
C LEU A 128 5.97 23.99 -4.58
N TRP A 129 5.45 25.15 -4.17
CA TRP A 129 5.20 26.26 -5.09
C TRP A 129 6.49 26.77 -5.76
N GLU A 130 7.56 26.96 -4.98
CA GLU A 130 8.87 27.39 -5.48
C GLU A 130 9.42 26.40 -6.51
N VAL A 131 9.33 25.09 -6.23
CA VAL A 131 9.75 24.03 -7.15
C VAL A 131 8.93 24.07 -8.44
N CYS A 132 7.60 24.15 -8.36
CA CYS A 132 6.73 24.27 -9.54
C CYS A 132 7.10 25.50 -10.39
N SER A 133 7.35 26.65 -9.76
CA SER A 133 7.76 27.88 -10.45
C SER A 133 9.11 27.76 -11.15
N GLN A 134 10.07 27.09 -10.52
CA GLN A 134 11.38 26.82 -11.13
C GLN A 134 11.27 25.86 -12.32
N TRP A 135 10.49 24.79 -12.16
CA TRP A 135 10.35 23.74 -13.17
C TRP A 135 9.53 24.16 -14.38
N GLN A 136 8.67 25.18 -14.25
CA GLN A 136 8.00 25.82 -15.40
C GLN A 136 9.01 26.29 -16.47
N LYS A 137 10.22 26.71 -16.04
CA LYS A 137 11.30 27.10 -16.97
C LYS A 137 12.04 25.90 -17.52
N GLN A 138 12.29 24.89 -16.69
CA GLN A 138 13.03 23.70 -17.06
C GLN A 138 12.68 22.52 -16.14
N VAL A 139 11.91 21.57 -16.66
CA VAL A 139 11.57 20.32 -15.95
C VAL A 139 12.79 19.37 -15.96
N PRO A 140 13.25 18.85 -14.81
CA PRO A 140 14.33 17.85 -14.74
C PRO A 140 14.00 16.58 -15.51
N SER A 141 15.03 15.89 -16.03
CA SER A 141 14.83 14.62 -16.76
C SER A 141 14.24 13.51 -15.88
N THR A 142 14.55 13.51 -14.59
CA THR A 142 14.01 12.57 -13.59
C THR A 142 12.49 12.65 -13.46
N ALA A 143 11.90 13.84 -13.68
CA ALA A 143 10.47 14.08 -13.65
C ALA A 143 9.74 13.77 -14.97
N ARG A 144 10.50 13.42 -16.04
CA ARG A 144 9.97 13.14 -17.39
C ARG A 144 9.90 11.63 -17.69
N GLY A 145 10.06 10.78 -16.67
CA GLY A 145 9.95 9.34 -16.84
C GLY A 145 8.55 8.93 -17.31
N PRO A 146 8.41 7.90 -18.14
CA PRO A 146 7.10 7.33 -18.39
C PRO A 146 6.51 6.85 -17.05
N PRO A 147 5.19 6.95 -16.82
CA PRO A 147 4.58 6.19 -15.74
C PRO A 147 5.00 4.72 -15.93
N GLY A 148 5.46 4.08 -14.84
CA GLY A 148 5.86 2.68 -14.90
C GLY A 148 4.77 1.82 -15.55
N PRO A 149 5.09 0.64 -16.11
CA PRO A 149 4.18 -0.14 -16.96
C PRO A 149 2.96 -0.73 -16.20
N TRP A 150 2.77 -0.36 -14.94
CA TRP A 150 1.80 -0.96 -14.04
C TRP A 150 0.41 -0.39 -14.29
N LEU A 151 -0.45 -1.18 -14.91
CA LEU A 151 -1.89 -0.95 -14.82
C LEU A 151 -2.36 -1.46 -13.46
N VAL A 152 -2.90 -0.57 -12.63
CA VAL A 152 -3.40 -0.91 -11.30
C VAL A 152 -4.90 -0.64 -11.25
N SER A 153 -5.68 -1.64 -10.86
CA SER A 153 -7.09 -1.50 -10.50
C SER A 153 -7.22 -1.61 -9.00
N MET A 154 -7.91 -0.67 -8.37
CA MET A 154 -7.98 -0.59 -6.92
C MET A 154 -9.34 -0.08 -6.50
N HIS A 155 -9.98 -0.78 -5.58
CA HIS A 155 -11.27 -0.39 -5.04
C HIS A 155 -11.34 -0.69 -3.55
N ALA A 156 -11.83 0.29 -2.80
CA ALA A 156 -11.90 0.24 -1.35
C ALA A 156 -13.24 0.79 -0.88
N ILE A 157 -13.98 0.02 -0.08
CA ILE A 157 -15.29 0.42 0.43
C ILE A 157 -15.43 0.15 1.92
N ARG A 158 -16.17 1.03 2.58
CA ARG A 158 -16.59 0.84 3.98
C ARG A 158 -17.54 -0.37 4.14
N ASN A 159 -18.31 -0.66 3.10
CA ASN A 159 -19.37 -1.66 3.09
C ASN A 159 -20.33 -1.47 4.28
N THR A 160 -20.54 -2.50 5.13
CA THR A 160 -21.50 -2.47 6.25
C THR A 160 -20.92 -1.99 7.57
N ARG A 161 -19.60 -1.77 7.67
CA ARG A 161 -18.96 -1.26 8.89
C ARG A 161 -19.30 0.22 9.13
N ARG A 162 -19.10 0.67 10.36
CA ARG A 162 -19.39 2.06 10.76
C ARG A 162 -18.37 3.05 10.19
N LYS A 163 -17.10 2.65 10.18
CA LYS A 163 -15.95 3.43 9.71
C LYS A 163 -15.21 2.67 8.60
N MET A 164 -14.46 3.41 7.78
CA MET A 164 -13.52 2.87 6.80
C MET A 164 -12.12 2.95 7.41
N GLU A 165 -11.69 1.84 8.01
CA GLU A 165 -10.44 1.70 8.75
C GLU A 165 -9.30 1.20 7.85
N ASP A 166 -9.61 0.53 6.74
CA ASP A 166 -8.60 0.17 5.74
C ASP A 166 -7.92 1.38 5.10
N ARG A 167 -6.63 1.21 4.77
CA ARG A 167 -5.84 2.11 3.94
C ARG A 167 -5.05 1.32 2.91
N HIS A 168 -4.56 2.00 1.88
CA HIS A 168 -3.79 1.40 0.81
C HIS A 168 -2.77 2.40 0.26
N VAL A 169 -1.75 1.90 -0.42
CA VAL A 169 -0.72 2.70 -1.09
C VAL A 169 -0.51 2.16 -2.49
N CYS A 170 -0.58 3.04 -3.48
CA CYS A 170 -0.23 2.75 -4.88
C CYS A 170 0.85 3.75 -5.30
N LEU A 171 2.10 3.30 -5.32
CA LEU A 171 3.27 4.15 -5.56
C LEU A 171 4.14 3.56 -6.68
N PRO A 172 3.73 3.75 -7.96
CA PRO A 172 4.49 3.25 -9.11
C PRO A 172 5.78 4.02 -9.37
N ALA A 173 5.93 5.24 -8.80
CA ALA A 173 7.10 6.10 -8.94
C ALA A 173 7.87 6.20 -7.60
N PHE A 174 8.18 5.04 -7.01
CA PHE A 174 8.77 4.94 -5.67
C PHE A 174 10.12 5.66 -5.61
N ASN A 175 11.01 5.39 -6.58
CA ASN A 175 12.33 6.02 -6.61
C ASN A 175 12.24 7.54 -6.68
N GLN A 176 11.31 8.07 -7.48
CA GLN A 176 11.14 9.52 -7.67
C GLN A 176 10.68 10.19 -6.38
N LEU A 177 9.77 9.57 -5.61
CA LEU A 177 9.27 10.14 -4.35
C LEU A 177 10.38 10.28 -3.30
N PHE A 178 11.35 9.38 -3.32
CA PHE A 178 12.42 9.31 -2.32
C PHE A 178 13.81 9.69 -2.83
N GLY A 179 13.91 10.18 -4.07
CA GLY A 179 15.16 10.63 -4.68
C GLY A 179 16.21 9.52 -4.85
N LEU A 180 15.77 8.27 -5.02
CA LEU A 180 16.68 7.14 -5.17
C LEU A 180 17.31 7.17 -6.57
N SER A 181 18.64 7.29 -6.60
CA SER A 181 19.43 7.47 -7.83
C SER A 181 20.11 6.19 -8.33
N ASP A 182 19.89 5.06 -7.66
CA ASP A 182 20.40 3.77 -8.11
C ASP A 182 19.63 3.27 -9.35
N PRO A 183 20.23 2.38 -10.17
CA PRO A 183 19.66 2.00 -11.46
C PRO A 183 18.44 1.07 -11.35
N THR A 184 18.09 0.61 -10.14
CA THR A 184 16.98 -0.31 -9.93
C THR A 184 15.68 0.48 -9.83
N ASP A 185 14.84 0.39 -10.86
CA ASP A 185 13.49 0.97 -10.79
C ASP A 185 12.64 0.21 -9.77
N ARG A 186 11.81 0.94 -9.01
CA ARG A 186 10.95 0.35 -7.98
C ARG A 186 9.53 0.88 -8.02
N ALA A 187 8.59 -0.01 -7.73
CA ALA A 187 7.18 0.32 -7.47
C ALA A 187 6.72 -0.37 -6.19
N TYR A 188 5.92 0.34 -5.39
CA TYR A 188 5.42 -0.12 -4.10
C TYR A 188 3.90 -0.11 -4.04
N PHE A 189 3.33 -1.18 -3.53
CA PHE A 189 1.89 -1.39 -3.38
C PHE A 189 1.60 -1.96 -2.00
N ALA A 190 0.56 -1.49 -1.32
CA ALA A 190 0.20 -2.02 -0.01
C ALA A 190 -1.28 -1.90 0.32
N VAL A 191 -1.75 -2.79 1.20
CA VAL A 191 -3.06 -2.75 1.87
C VAL A 191 -2.83 -2.88 3.37
N PHE A 192 -3.50 -2.05 4.15
CA PHE A 192 -3.48 -2.03 5.61
C PHE A 192 -4.91 -2.11 6.11
N ASP A 193 -5.26 -3.16 6.84
CA ASP A 193 -6.57 -3.31 7.46
C ASP A 193 -6.50 -2.82 8.89
N GLY A 194 -7.30 -1.82 9.24
CA GLY A 194 -7.26 -1.16 10.54
C GLY A 194 -8.32 -1.71 11.48
N HIS A 195 -7.97 -1.88 12.76
CA HIS A 195 -8.90 -2.28 13.80
C HIS A 195 -8.75 -1.42 15.05
N GLY A 196 -9.86 -1.26 15.80
CA GLY A 196 -9.87 -0.41 16.99
C GLY A 196 -9.71 1.09 16.69
N GLY A 197 -9.90 1.51 15.43
CA GLY A 197 -9.64 2.85 14.93
C GLY A 197 -8.81 2.82 13.66
N VAL A 198 -8.67 3.99 13.01
CA VAL A 198 -8.01 4.10 11.70
C VAL A 198 -6.57 4.60 11.79
N ASP A 199 -6.14 5.05 12.97
CA ASP A 199 -4.90 5.80 13.12
C ASP A 199 -3.67 4.95 12.79
N ALA A 200 -3.63 3.68 13.22
CA ALA A 200 -2.56 2.74 12.88
C ALA A 200 -2.47 2.47 11.37
N ALA A 201 -3.60 2.19 10.70
CA ALA A 201 -3.65 1.95 9.25
C ALA A 201 -3.24 3.18 8.45
N ARG A 202 -3.68 4.38 8.88
CA ARG A 202 -3.23 5.64 8.29
C ARG A 202 -1.73 5.82 8.47
N TYR A 203 -1.22 5.58 9.68
CA TYR A 203 0.19 5.73 9.99
C TYR A 203 1.06 4.79 9.15
N ALA A 204 0.66 3.52 9.05
CA ALA A 204 1.34 2.53 8.24
C ALA A 204 1.35 2.91 6.74
N ALA A 205 0.22 3.40 6.23
CA ALA A 205 0.11 3.87 4.84
C ALA A 205 1.06 5.03 4.52
N VAL A 206 1.37 5.89 5.49
CA VAL A 206 2.30 7.03 5.32
C VAL A 206 3.76 6.60 5.54
N HIS A 207 4.04 5.75 6.53
CA HIS A 207 5.39 5.59 7.07
C HIS A 207 6.10 4.30 6.67
N VAL A 208 5.40 3.21 6.33
CA VAL A 208 6.09 1.94 5.98
C VAL A 208 6.99 2.13 4.76
N HIS A 209 6.43 2.64 3.66
CA HIS A 209 7.16 2.84 2.41
C HIS A 209 8.25 3.93 2.51
N THR A 210 8.01 4.96 3.33
CA THR A 210 9.02 5.96 3.69
C THR A 210 10.21 5.33 4.43
N ASN A 211 9.93 4.49 5.43
CA ASN A 211 10.97 3.77 6.16
C ASN A 211 11.74 2.79 5.26
N VAL A 212 11.06 2.07 4.36
CA VAL A 212 11.71 1.20 3.35
C VAL A 212 12.74 1.98 2.54
N ALA A 213 12.37 3.18 2.06
CA ALA A 213 13.24 4.02 1.24
C ALA A 213 14.51 4.52 1.96
N ARG A 214 14.53 4.42 3.29
CA ARG A 214 15.65 4.85 4.15
C ARG A 214 16.41 3.69 4.76
N GLN A 215 16.00 2.45 4.54
CA GLN A 215 16.76 1.29 5.00
C GLN A 215 18.03 1.10 4.17
N PRO A 216 19.21 0.91 4.80
CA PRO A 216 20.46 0.68 4.10
C PRO A 216 20.46 -0.65 3.32
N GLU A 217 19.63 -1.61 3.71
CA GLU A 217 19.46 -2.89 3.02
C GLU A 217 18.70 -2.76 1.70
N LEU A 218 17.94 -1.69 1.45
CA LEU A 218 17.08 -1.59 0.26
C LEU A 218 17.80 -1.89 -1.08
N PRO A 219 19.07 -1.49 -1.33
CA PRO A 219 19.76 -1.82 -2.57
C PRO A 219 20.24 -3.27 -2.68
N THR A 220 20.38 -3.99 -1.55
CA THR A 220 21.09 -5.29 -1.50
C THR A 220 20.20 -6.44 -1.02
N ASP A 221 19.30 -6.16 -0.08
CA ASP A 221 18.32 -7.07 0.49
C ASP A 221 16.98 -6.33 0.72
N PRO A 222 16.19 -6.09 -0.34
CA PRO A 222 14.92 -5.39 -0.22
C PRO A 222 13.89 -6.11 0.67
N ALA A 223 13.96 -7.44 0.79
CA ALA A 223 13.06 -8.19 1.66
C ALA A 223 13.35 -7.95 3.14
N ARG A 224 14.63 -7.86 3.51
CA ARG A 224 15.01 -7.41 4.85
C ARG A 224 14.63 -5.95 5.05
N ALA A 225 14.90 -5.06 4.09
CA ALA A 225 14.50 -3.65 4.18
C ALA A 225 12.99 -3.49 4.46
N LEU A 226 12.13 -4.26 3.79
CA LEU A 226 10.70 -4.26 4.07
C LEU A 226 10.39 -4.68 5.51
N ARG A 227 10.99 -5.77 5.99
CA ARG A 227 10.78 -6.26 7.36
C ARG A 227 11.21 -5.25 8.43
N GLU A 228 12.42 -4.70 8.28
CA GLU A 228 12.94 -3.69 9.21
C GLU A 228 12.08 -2.41 9.18
N ALA A 229 11.53 -2.05 8.01
CA ALA A 229 10.62 -0.91 7.89
C ALA A 229 9.29 -1.12 8.62
N PHE A 230 8.69 -2.31 8.57
CA PHE A 230 7.50 -2.63 9.37
C PHE A 230 7.77 -2.50 10.87
N GLN A 231 8.86 -3.10 11.35
CA GLN A 231 9.26 -3.01 12.75
C GLN A 231 9.50 -1.55 13.17
N ARG A 232 10.23 -0.79 12.34
CA ARG A 232 10.48 0.62 12.58
C ARG A 232 9.20 1.45 12.64
N THR A 233 8.26 1.20 11.74
CA THR A 233 6.96 1.87 11.74
C THR A 233 6.14 1.51 12.98
N ASP A 234 6.19 0.26 13.45
CA ASP A 234 5.54 -0.14 14.71
C ASP A 234 6.11 0.64 15.89
N GLU A 235 7.45 0.70 16.04
CA GLU A 235 8.11 1.47 17.10
C GLU A 235 7.72 2.94 17.10
N MET A 236 7.74 3.57 15.92
CA MET A 236 7.33 4.96 15.74
C MET A 236 5.86 5.17 16.11
N PHE A 237 4.97 4.26 15.67
CA PHE A 237 3.55 4.35 15.97
C PHE A 237 3.25 4.10 17.45
N LEU A 238 3.94 3.18 18.12
CA LEU A 238 3.81 2.96 19.57
C LEU A 238 4.20 4.22 20.36
N GLY A 239 5.26 4.92 19.93
CA GLY A 239 5.63 6.22 20.49
C GLY A 239 4.55 7.29 20.30
N LYS A 240 3.98 7.38 19.09
CA LYS A 240 2.83 8.25 18.81
C LYS A 240 1.60 7.87 19.63
N ALA A 241 1.30 6.57 19.73
CA ALA A 241 0.13 6.05 20.41
C ALA A 241 0.17 6.31 21.90
N LYS A 242 1.35 6.19 22.55
CA LYS A 242 1.53 6.60 23.95
C LYS A 242 1.26 8.10 24.12
N ARG A 243 1.88 8.94 23.28
CA ARG A 243 1.73 10.41 23.33
C ARG A 243 0.30 10.89 23.09
N GLU A 244 -0.42 10.25 22.17
CA GLU A 244 -1.75 10.69 21.72
C GLU A 244 -2.88 9.79 22.24
N ARG A 245 -2.58 8.86 23.16
CA ARG A 245 -3.50 7.88 23.76
C ARG A 245 -4.29 7.08 22.72
N LEU A 246 -3.62 6.66 21.64
CA LEU A 246 -4.21 5.86 20.56
C LEU A 246 -4.17 4.37 20.93
N GLN A 247 -5.16 3.62 20.47
CA GLN A 247 -5.31 2.20 20.77
C GLN A 247 -5.54 1.33 19.53
N SER A 248 -5.57 1.94 18.35
CA SER A 248 -5.78 1.18 17.10
C SER A 248 -4.58 0.30 16.78
N GLY A 249 -4.85 -0.74 16.02
CA GLY A 249 -3.85 -1.57 15.37
C GLY A 249 -4.16 -1.70 13.88
N THR A 250 -3.21 -2.25 13.14
CA THR A 250 -3.42 -2.54 11.73
C THR A 250 -2.60 -3.75 11.28
N THR A 251 -3.20 -4.55 10.42
CA THR A 251 -2.47 -5.48 9.56
C THR A 251 -1.76 -4.70 8.45
N GLY A 252 -0.89 -5.36 7.71
CA GLY A 252 -0.31 -4.79 6.51
C GLY A 252 0.26 -5.86 5.62
N VAL A 253 0.03 -5.72 4.32
CA VAL A 253 0.70 -6.50 3.29
C VAL A 253 1.21 -5.53 2.23
N CYS A 254 2.46 -5.68 1.82
CA CYS A 254 3.03 -4.88 0.76
C CYS A 254 3.80 -5.71 -0.26
N ALA A 255 3.91 -5.14 -1.46
CA ALA A 255 4.68 -5.64 -2.57
C ALA A 255 5.58 -4.51 -3.09
N LEU A 256 6.88 -4.76 -3.10
CA LEU A 256 7.90 -3.93 -3.74
C LEU A 256 8.42 -4.69 -4.96
N ILE A 257 8.14 -4.18 -6.16
CA ILE A 257 8.77 -4.68 -7.38
C ILE A 257 10.04 -3.87 -7.59
N ALA A 258 11.20 -4.53 -7.53
CA ALA A 258 12.51 -3.92 -7.72
C ALA A 258 13.20 -4.56 -8.93
N GLY A 259 13.27 -3.82 -10.04
CA GLY A 259 13.74 -4.36 -11.33
C GLY A 259 12.89 -5.55 -11.79
N LYS A 260 13.44 -6.77 -11.67
CA LYS A 260 12.77 -8.03 -12.04
C LYS A 260 12.43 -8.91 -10.84
N THR A 261 12.52 -8.38 -9.63
CA THR A 261 12.26 -9.17 -8.42
C THR A 261 11.09 -8.58 -7.67
N LEU A 262 10.15 -9.45 -7.33
CA LEU A 262 9.06 -9.14 -6.40
C LEU A 262 9.54 -9.43 -4.99
N HIS A 263 9.44 -8.44 -4.12
CA HIS A 263 9.63 -8.58 -2.68
C HIS A 263 8.32 -8.28 -1.99
N ILE A 264 7.92 -9.11 -1.04
CA ILE A 264 6.73 -8.89 -0.23
C ILE A 264 7.10 -8.89 1.25
N ALA A 265 6.36 -8.16 2.05
CA ALA A 265 6.34 -8.31 3.49
C ALA A 265 4.93 -8.16 4.00
N TRP A 266 4.62 -8.87 5.08
CA TRP A 266 3.28 -8.86 5.65
C TRP A 266 3.28 -9.07 7.16
N LEU A 267 2.18 -8.63 7.74
CA LEU A 267 1.96 -8.56 9.16
C LEU A 267 0.43 -8.64 9.37
N GLY A 268 -0.07 -9.60 10.14
CA GLY A 268 -1.51 -9.89 10.22
C GLY A 268 -2.02 -10.76 9.07
N ASP A 269 -3.30 -10.62 8.73
CA ASP A 269 -4.06 -11.52 7.85
C ASP A 269 -4.62 -10.87 6.57
N SER A 270 -4.27 -9.61 6.29
CA SER A 270 -4.28 -9.12 4.89
C SER A 270 -3.32 -9.96 4.05
N GLN A 271 -3.68 -10.25 2.79
CA GLN A 271 -2.94 -11.21 1.98
C GLN A 271 -2.54 -10.65 0.61
N VAL A 272 -1.49 -11.25 0.06
CA VAL A 272 -1.08 -11.08 -1.33
C VAL A 272 -1.00 -12.43 -2.02
N ILE A 273 -1.56 -12.51 -3.22
CA ILE A 273 -1.43 -13.66 -4.11
C ILE A 273 -0.85 -13.21 -5.45
N LEU A 274 -0.12 -14.12 -6.10
CA LEU A 274 0.32 -13.97 -7.47
C LEU A 274 -0.52 -14.86 -8.36
N VAL A 275 -0.97 -14.35 -9.51
CA VAL A 275 -1.53 -15.19 -10.57
C VAL A 275 -0.52 -15.26 -11.70
N GLN A 276 -0.17 -16.48 -12.07
CA GLN A 276 0.79 -16.79 -13.13
C GLN A 276 0.14 -17.78 -14.09
N GLN A 277 -0.03 -17.37 -15.35
CA GLN A 277 -0.66 -18.17 -16.39
C GLN A 277 -2.03 -18.71 -15.98
N GLY A 278 -2.85 -17.85 -15.36
CA GLY A 278 -4.19 -18.20 -14.85
C GLY A 278 -4.21 -19.10 -13.61
N GLN A 279 -3.05 -19.44 -13.03
CA GLN A 279 -2.95 -20.24 -11.81
C GLN A 279 -2.51 -19.38 -10.62
N VAL A 280 -3.12 -19.64 -9.47
CA VAL A 280 -2.78 -18.95 -8.23
C VAL A 280 -1.51 -19.55 -7.64
N VAL A 281 -0.55 -18.69 -7.34
CA VAL A 281 0.69 -18.99 -6.63
C VAL A 281 0.61 -18.37 -5.25
N LYS A 282 0.63 -19.22 -4.22
CA LYS A 282 0.70 -18.79 -2.81
C LYS A 282 2.08 -18.18 -2.55
N LEU A 283 2.10 -16.95 -2.02
CA LEU A 283 3.34 -16.24 -1.71
C LEU A 283 3.62 -16.13 -0.20
N MET A 284 2.59 -16.19 0.63
CA MET A 284 2.65 -15.95 2.07
C MET A 284 1.66 -16.82 2.84
N GLU A 285 1.80 -16.85 4.16
CA GLU A 285 0.81 -17.42 5.09
C GLU A 285 0.37 -16.32 6.08
N PRO A 286 -0.93 -16.02 6.22
CA PRO A 286 -1.41 -15.01 7.14
C PRO A 286 -1.05 -15.33 8.60
N HIS A 287 -0.87 -14.27 9.39
CA HIS A 287 -0.55 -14.35 10.82
C HIS A 287 -1.82 -14.47 11.66
N ARG A 288 -2.35 -15.69 11.72
CA ARG A 288 -3.54 -16.02 12.53
C ARG A 288 -3.14 -16.68 13.86
N PRO A 289 -3.86 -16.41 14.97
CA PRO A 289 -3.52 -16.95 16.29
C PRO A 289 -3.43 -18.48 16.36
N GLU A 290 -4.16 -19.21 15.51
CA GLU A 290 -4.14 -20.67 15.43
C GLU A 290 -2.95 -21.25 14.66
N ARG A 291 -2.15 -20.42 13.98
CA ARG A 291 -0.93 -20.86 13.31
C ARG A 291 0.04 -21.36 14.37
N GLN A 292 0.57 -22.57 14.18
CA GLN A 292 1.25 -23.31 15.26
C GLN A 292 2.44 -22.54 15.84
N ASP A 293 3.27 -21.94 15.00
CA ASP A 293 4.42 -21.11 15.40
C ASP A 293 3.99 -19.83 16.13
N GLU A 294 2.92 -19.17 15.68
CA GLU A 294 2.37 -17.98 16.32
C GLU A 294 1.79 -18.29 17.70
N LYS A 295 1.04 -19.39 17.81
CA LYS A 295 0.49 -19.87 19.07
C LYS A 295 1.60 -20.19 20.07
N GLU A 296 2.61 -20.94 19.65
CA GLU A 296 3.76 -21.27 20.50
C GLU A 296 4.49 -20.01 20.98
N ARG A 297 4.70 -19.03 20.09
CA ARG A 297 5.31 -17.74 20.44
C ARG A 297 4.47 -16.99 21.48
N ILE A 298 3.15 -16.92 21.29
CA ILE A 298 2.24 -16.23 22.22
C ILE A 298 2.25 -16.90 23.60
N GLU A 299 2.15 -18.24 23.65
CA GLU A 299 2.15 -19.01 24.89
C GLU A 299 3.50 -18.94 25.62
N ALA A 300 4.61 -18.92 24.88
CA ALA A 300 5.96 -18.73 25.45
C ALA A 300 6.16 -17.36 26.10
N LEU A 301 5.43 -16.33 25.64
CA LEU A 301 5.40 -14.99 26.25
C LEU A 301 4.44 -14.91 27.46
N GLY A 302 3.77 -16.00 27.82
CA GLY A 302 2.79 -16.04 28.92
C GLY A 302 1.36 -15.65 28.52
N GLY A 303 1.12 -15.43 27.23
CA GLY A 303 -0.22 -15.22 26.69
C GLY A 303 -0.96 -16.54 26.45
N PHE A 304 -2.14 -16.46 25.85
CA PHE A 304 -2.89 -17.65 25.43
C PHE A 304 -3.66 -17.39 24.13
N VAL A 305 -4.01 -18.48 23.44
CA VAL A 305 -4.89 -18.45 22.27
C VAL A 305 -6.18 -19.18 22.60
N SER A 306 -7.31 -18.51 22.50
CA SER A 306 -8.64 -19.07 22.78
C SER A 306 -9.56 -18.98 21.57
N HIS A 307 -10.38 -20.01 21.38
CA HIS A 307 -11.43 -20.02 20.36
C HIS A 307 -12.75 -19.56 20.97
N MET A 308 -13.32 -18.49 20.44
CA MET A 308 -14.67 -18.03 20.78
C MET A 308 -15.58 -18.15 19.55
N ASP A 309 -15.68 -17.08 18.78
CA ASP A 309 -16.23 -16.99 17.43
C ASP A 309 -15.16 -17.26 16.37
N CYS A 310 -13.95 -16.76 16.62
CA CYS A 310 -12.72 -17.09 15.94
C CYS A 310 -11.60 -17.30 16.96
N TRP A 311 -10.41 -17.68 16.50
CA TRP A 311 -9.22 -17.76 17.35
C TRP A 311 -8.73 -16.36 17.69
N ARG A 312 -8.46 -16.12 18.98
CA ARG A 312 -8.07 -14.81 19.48
C ARG A 312 -6.89 -14.89 20.44
N VAL A 313 -5.95 -13.94 20.31
CA VAL A 313 -4.86 -13.70 21.27
C VAL A 313 -5.45 -13.09 22.53
N ASN A 314 -5.21 -13.73 23.67
CA ASN A 314 -5.71 -13.35 24.99
C ASN A 314 -7.24 -13.09 25.00
N GLY A 315 -7.99 -13.79 24.16
CA GLY A 315 -9.44 -13.59 23.98
C GLY A 315 -9.86 -12.26 23.33
N THR A 316 -8.91 -11.46 22.82
CA THR A 316 -9.18 -10.12 22.28
C THR A 316 -9.03 -10.05 20.76
N LEU A 317 -7.80 -10.17 20.24
CA LEU A 317 -7.49 -9.89 18.83
C LEU A 317 -7.43 -11.15 17.96
N ALA A 318 -8.02 -11.09 16.77
CA ALA A 318 -8.05 -12.21 15.82
C ALA A 318 -6.80 -12.31 14.92
N VAL A 319 -5.79 -11.46 15.16
CA VAL A 319 -4.50 -11.46 14.47
C VAL A 319 -3.38 -11.64 15.49
N SER A 320 -2.31 -12.34 15.11
CA SER A 320 -1.15 -12.58 15.99
C SER A 320 -0.02 -11.56 15.83
N ARG A 321 -0.07 -10.77 14.75
CA ARG A 321 0.87 -9.68 14.48
C ARG A 321 0.09 -8.46 13.99
N ALA A 322 0.42 -7.27 14.50
CA ALA A 322 -0.10 -5.98 14.05
C ALA A 322 0.92 -4.84 14.29
N ILE A 323 0.87 -3.77 13.48
CA ILE A 323 1.39 -2.45 13.88
C ILE A 323 0.40 -1.86 14.90
N GLY A 324 0.87 -1.28 16.00
CA GLY A 324 0.03 -0.71 17.05
C GLY A 324 -0.37 -1.72 18.11
N ASP A 325 -1.64 -1.73 18.53
CA ASP A 325 -2.13 -2.63 19.59
C ASP A 325 -1.32 -2.59 20.89
N VAL A 326 -1.07 -1.37 21.41
CA VAL A 326 -0.20 -1.10 22.57
C VAL A 326 -0.44 -2.08 23.74
N PHE A 327 -1.71 -2.33 24.09
CA PHE A 327 -2.07 -3.20 25.23
C PHE A 327 -1.94 -4.71 24.96
N GLN A 328 -1.68 -5.10 23.71
CA GLN A 328 -1.50 -6.50 23.32
C GLN A 328 -0.03 -6.82 23.04
N LYS A 329 0.87 -5.84 23.09
CA LYS A 329 2.33 -6.07 23.08
C LYS A 329 2.74 -6.73 24.41
N PRO A 330 3.64 -7.74 24.41
CA PRO A 330 4.37 -8.28 23.26
C PRO A 330 3.66 -9.47 22.56
N TYR A 331 2.46 -9.87 22.99
CA TYR A 331 1.75 -11.04 22.44
C TYR A 331 1.41 -10.85 20.96
N VAL A 332 0.98 -9.66 20.55
CA VAL A 332 0.80 -9.28 19.14
C VAL A 332 2.08 -8.65 18.61
N SER A 333 2.82 -9.37 17.77
CA SER A 333 4.15 -8.95 17.33
C SER A 333 4.10 -7.82 16.28
N GLY A 334 5.09 -6.93 16.32
CA GLY A 334 5.37 -5.94 15.26
C GLY A 334 6.33 -6.44 14.19
N GLU A 335 6.79 -7.69 14.30
CA GLU A 335 7.76 -8.28 13.37
C GLU A 335 7.06 -8.85 12.13
N ALA A 336 7.33 -8.28 10.96
CA ALA A 336 6.82 -8.79 9.70
C ALA A 336 7.57 -10.04 9.23
N ASP A 337 6.87 -10.88 8.46
CA ASP A 337 7.53 -11.87 7.60
C ASP A 337 7.79 -11.24 6.23
N SER A 338 8.78 -11.76 5.49
CA SER A 338 9.06 -11.31 4.13
C SER A 338 9.50 -12.45 3.21
N ALA A 339 9.27 -12.27 1.91
CA ALA A 339 9.65 -13.23 0.88
C ALA A 339 10.04 -12.52 -0.42
N SER A 340 10.84 -13.19 -1.25
CA SER A 340 11.25 -12.68 -2.57
C SER A 340 11.03 -13.72 -3.65
N ARG A 341 10.70 -13.26 -4.85
CA ARG A 341 10.54 -14.09 -6.05
C ARG A 341 11.02 -13.34 -7.28
N GLU A 342 11.80 -14.00 -8.13
CA GLU A 342 12.14 -13.47 -9.44
C GLU A 342 10.93 -13.53 -10.37
N LEU A 343 10.67 -12.43 -11.08
CA LEU A 343 9.64 -12.31 -12.10
C LEU A 343 10.22 -12.71 -13.45
N THR A 344 9.66 -13.75 -14.06
CA THR A 344 10.14 -14.26 -15.34
C THR A 344 9.43 -13.63 -16.54
N GLY A 345 8.43 -12.77 -16.29
CA GLY A 345 7.52 -12.21 -17.31
C GLY A 345 6.37 -13.14 -17.67
N SER A 346 6.20 -14.24 -16.94
CA SER A 346 5.07 -15.17 -17.11
C SER A 346 3.94 -14.89 -16.12
N GLU A 347 4.20 -14.03 -15.15
CA GLU A 347 3.28 -13.60 -14.12
C GLU A 347 2.23 -12.64 -14.72
N ASP A 348 0.96 -12.86 -14.42
CA ASP A 348 -0.13 -12.09 -15.01
C ASP A 348 -0.42 -10.84 -14.18
N TYR A 349 -0.63 -11.02 -12.87
CA TYR A 349 -0.91 -9.93 -11.93
C TYR A 349 -0.70 -10.35 -10.47
N LEU A 350 -0.52 -9.35 -9.60
CA LEU A 350 -0.59 -9.47 -8.15
C LEU A 350 -1.97 -9.00 -7.68
N LEU A 351 -2.50 -9.65 -6.64
CA LEU A 351 -3.68 -9.16 -5.93
C LEU A 351 -3.36 -9.03 -4.44
N LEU A 352 -3.53 -7.82 -3.90
CA LEU A 352 -3.45 -7.52 -2.47
C LEU A 352 -4.86 -7.21 -1.98
N ALA A 353 -5.28 -7.78 -0.86
CA ALA A 353 -6.57 -7.46 -0.24
C ALA A 353 -6.60 -7.76 1.26
N CYS A 354 -7.52 -7.10 1.97
CA CYS A 354 -7.84 -7.38 3.37
C CYS A 354 -8.69 -8.65 3.52
N ASP A 355 -8.93 -9.06 4.76
CA ASP A 355 -9.74 -10.23 5.10
C ASP A 355 -11.20 -10.10 4.63
N GLY A 356 -11.74 -8.88 4.58
CA GLY A 356 -13.08 -8.58 4.09
C GLY A 356 -13.32 -9.04 2.65
N PHE A 357 -12.26 -9.28 1.88
CA PHE A 357 -12.30 -10.00 0.61
C PHE A 357 -11.99 -11.50 0.78
N PHE A 358 -10.84 -11.84 1.36
CA PHE A 358 -10.33 -13.22 1.36
C PHE A 358 -11.08 -14.20 2.26
N ASP A 359 -11.84 -13.73 3.25
CA ASP A 359 -12.69 -14.59 4.07
C ASP A 359 -13.92 -15.13 3.32
N VAL A 360 -14.33 -14.47 2.23
CA VAL A 360 -15.51 -14.88 1.44
C VAL A 360 -15.20 -15.26 -0.01
N VAL A 361 -14.03 -14.86 -0.53
CA VAL A 361 -13.56 -15.23 -1.87
C VAL A 361 -12.33 -16.13 -1.77
N PRO A 362 -12.46 -17.44 -2.04
CA PRO A 362 -11.32 -18.36 -2.05
C PRO A 362 -10.30 -17.99 -3.13
N HIS A 363 -9.01 -18.14 -2.82
CA HIS A 363 -7.92 -17.80 -3.74
C HIS A 363 -8.10 -18.41 -5.15
N GLN A 364 -8.49 -19.68 -5.22
CA GLN A 364 -8.64 -20.42 -6.48
C GLN A 364 -9.69 -19.82 -7.43
N GLU A 365 -10.68 -19.10 -6.90
CA GLU A 365 -11.74 -18.49 -7.70
C GLU A 365 -11.35 -17.12 -8.28
N VAL A 366 -10.34 -16.48 -7.70
CA VAL A 366 -9.90 -15.12 -8.09
C VAL A 366 -9.55 -15.06 -9.58
N ALA A 367 -8.78 -16.03 -10.08
CA ALA A 367 -8.38 -16.06 -11.49
C ALA A 367 -9.59 -16.10 -12.43
N GLY A 368 -10.61 -16.88 -12.07
CA GLY A 368 -11.86 -16.97 -12.83
C GLY A 368 -12.65 -15.65 -12.83
N LEU A 369 -12.73 -14.95 -11.69
CA LEU A 369 -13.42 -13.67 -11.58
C LEU A 369 -12.75 -12.58 -12.42
N VAL A 370 -11.42 -12.45 -12.33
CA VAL A 370 -10.64 -11.50 -13.13
C VAL A 370 -10.79 -11.80 -14.61
N GLN A 371 -10.61 -13.06 -15.02
CA GLN A 371 -10.75 -13.46 -16.41
C GLN A 371 -12.15 -13.16 -16.95
N SER A 372 -13.19 -13.44 -16.17
CA SER A 372 -14.59 -13.17 -16.55
C SER A 372 -14.85 -11.67 -16.74
N HIS A 373 -14.26 -10.82 -15.89
CA HIS A 373 -14.33 -9.37 -16.07
C HIS A 373 -13.60 -8.92 -17.33
N LEU A 374 -12.35 -9.36 -17.53
CA LEU A 374 -11.55 -8.97 -18.69
C LEU A 374 -12.23 -9.37 -20.01
N VAL A 375 -12.86 -10.55 -20.07
CA VAL A 375 -13.62 -10.98 -21.25
C VAL A 375 -14.80 -10.04 -21.51
N ARG A 376 -15.60 -9.72 -20.48
CA ARG A 376 -16.75 -8.80 -20.61
C ARG A 376 -16.33 -7.39 -21.04
N GLN A 377 -15.19 -6.92 -20.54
CA GLN A 377 -14.66 -5.57 -20.81
C GLN A 377 -13.65 -5.53 -21.96
N GLN A 378 -13.53 -6.59 -22.77
CA GLN A 378 -12.62 -6.67 -23.92
C GLN A 378 -11.16 -6.29 -23.59
N GLY A 379 -10.68 -6.72 -22.41
CA GLY A 379 -9.34 -6.45 -21.92
C GLY A 379 -9.22 -5.15 -21.13
N GLY A 380 -10.32 -4.53 -20.73
CA GLY A 380 -10.34 -3.43 -19.77
C GLY A 380 -10.00 -3.92 -18.36
N GLY A 381 -8.79 -3.59 -17.87
CA GLY A 381 -8.32 -4.02 -16.54
C GLY A 381 -8.61 -3.06 -15.40
N LEU A 382 -8.98 -1.80 -15.68
CA LEU A 382 -9.06 -0.74 -14.65
C LEU A 382 -10.18 -0.93 -13.62
N GLN A 383 -11.25 -1.66 -13.96
CA GLN A 383 -12.42 -1.85 -13.10
C GLN A 383 -12.52 -3.26 -12.47
N VAL A 384 -11.42 -4.00 -12.48
CA VAL A 384 -11.38 -5.38 -11.98
C VAL A 384 -11.59 -5.42 -10.46
N ALA A 385 -10.98 -4.50 -9.71
CA ALA A 385 -11.12 -4.44 -8.26
C ALA A 385 -12.56 -4.16 -7.83
N GLU A 386 -13.30 -3.29 -8.54
CA GLU A 386 -14.72 -3.03 -8.32
C GLU A 386 -15.56 -4.30 -8.45
N GLU A 387 -15.30 -5.11 -9.47
CA GLU A 387 -15.97 -6.40 -9.67
C GLU A 387 -15.66 -7.38 -8.54
N LEU A 388 -14.40 -7.46 -8.11
CA LEU A 388 -13.99 -8.33 -7.03
C LEU A 388 -14.61 -7.93 -5.69
N VAL A 389 -14.68 -6.62 -5.41
CA VAL A 389 -15.38 -6.08 -4.24
C VAL A 389 -16.88 -6.41 -4.32
N ALA A 390 -17.51 -6.26 -5.50
CA ALA A 390 -18.91 -6.62 -5.68
C ALA A 390 -19.16 -8.11 -5.40
N ALA A 391 -18.30 -8.99 -5.91
CA ALA A 391 -18.36 -10.43 -5.66
C ALA A 391 -18.24 -10.78 -4.17
N ALA A 392 -17.34 -10.12 -3.43
CA ALA A 392 -17.21 -10.32 -1.98
C ALA A 392 -18.47 -9.87 -1.22
N ARG A 393 -19.10 -8.75 -1.61
CA ARG A 393 -20.37 -8.31 -1.02
C ARG A 393 -21.51 -9.30 -1.29
N GLU A 394 -21.62 -9.78 -2.52
CA GLU A 394 -22.64 -10.77 -2.91
C GLU A 394 -22.49 -12.09 -2.15
N ARG A 395 -21.25 -12.42 -1.74
CA ARG A 395 -20.93 -13.59 -0.90
C ARG A 395 -21.09 -13.34 0.59
N GLY A 396 -21.59 -12.18 0.99
CA GLY A 396 -21.95 -11.89 2.38
C GLY A 396 -20.82 -11.29 3.21
N SER A 397 -19.79 -10.68 2.60
CA SER A 397 -18.82 -9.90 3.38
C SER A 397 -19.52 -8.75 4.09
N HIS A 398 -19.22 -8.62 5.38
CA HIS A 398 -19.72 -7.56 6.26
C HIS A 398 -18.60 -6.63 6.78
N ASP A 399 -17.38 -6.78 6.27
CA ASP A 399 -16.23 -5.96 6.64
C ASP A 399 -15.99 -4.81 5.66
N ASN A 400 -15.08 -3.88 6.00
CA ASN A 400 -14.38 -3.08 5.01
C ASN A 400 -13.77 -4.01 3.96
N ILE A 401 -13.75 -3.56 2.71
CA ILE A 401 -13.21 -4.37 1.62
C ILE A 401 -12.30 -3.48 0.79
N THR A 402 -11.03 -3.83 0.77
CA THR A 402 -10.00 -3.21 -0.07
C THR A 402 -9.37 -4.27 -0.94
N VAL A 403 -9.41 -4.08 -2.25
CA VAL A 403 -8.78 -4.96 -3.25
C VAL A 403 -7.93 -4.11 -4.18
N MET A 404 -6.70 -4.55 -4.42
CA MET A 404 -5.77 -3.97 -5.38
C MET A 404 -5.25 -5.05 -6.32
N VAL A 405 -5.39 -4.85 -7.63
CA VAL A 405 -4.86 -5.71 -8.68
C VAL A 405 -3.79 -4.94 -9.44
N VAL A 406 -2.55 -5.42 -9.38
CA VAL A 406 -1.39 -4.87 -10.09
C VAL A 406 -1.06 -5.77 -11.26
N PHE A 407 -1.37 -5.33 -12.47
CA PHE A 407 -1.10 -6.11 -13.68
C PHE A 407 0.39 -6.07 -14.03
N LEU A 408 0.99 -7.26 -14.10
CA LEU A 408 2.38 -7.46 -14.49
C LEU A 408 2.52 -7.67 -16.01
N ARG A 409 1.41 -7.97 -16.68
CA ARG A 409 1.25 -8.06 -18.13
C ARG A 409 0.03 -7.27 -18.57
N ASP A 410 0.02 -6.81 -19.83
CA ASP A 410 -1.14 -6.12 -20.39
C ASP A 410 -2.40 -7.03 -20.25
N PRO A 411 -3.48 -6.56 -19.61
CA PRO A 411 -4.70 -7.36 -19.45
C PRO A 411 -5.26 -7.93 -20.77
N ARG A 412 -5.01 -7.27 -21.90
CA ARG A 412 -5.40 -7.74 -23.25
C ARG A 412 -4.63 -8.98 -23.68
N ASP A 413 -3.39 -9.16 -23.21
CA ASP A 413 -2.60 -10.35 -23.52
C ASP A 413 -3.06 -11.56 -22.70
N LEU A 414 -3.68 -11.33 -21.53
CA LEU A 414 -4.26 -12.40 -20.71
C LEU A 414 -5.46 -13.08 -21.41
N LEU A 415 -6.22 -12.32 -22.21
CA LEU A 415 -7.32 -12.86 -23.03
C LEU A 415 -6.85 -13.85 -24.10
N LYS A 416 -5.65 -13.66 -24.67
CA LYS A 416 -5.12 -14.49 -25.75
C LYS A 416 -4.70 -15.88 -25.26
N VAL A 417 -4.23 -15.97 -24.01
CA VAL A 417 -3.78 -17.22 -23.39
C VAL A 417 -4.97 -18.10 -22.99
N GLY A 418 -6.07 -17.49 -22.51
CA GLY A 418 -7.30 -18.22 -22.16
C GLY A 418 -8.00 -18.92 -23.34
N ALA A 419 -7.79 -18.44 -24.57
CA ALA A 419 -8.37 -19.05 -25.77
C ALA A 419 -7.64 -20.34 -26.24
N GLN A 420 -6.39 -20.54 -25.82
CA GLN A 420 -5.60 -21.72 -26.20
C GLN A 420 -5.71 -22.88 -25.19
N GLY A 421 -6.19 -22.63 -23.97
CA GLY A 421 -6.39 -23.66 -22.94
C GLY A 421 -7.72 -24.43 -23.01
N ALA A 422 -8.61 -24.10 -23.94
CA ALA A 422 -9.92 -24.74 -24.10
C ALA A 422 -9.99 -25.77 -25.25
N GLY A 423 -8.86 -26.09 -25.87
CA GLY A 423 -8.80 -26.97 -27.03
C GLY A 423 -7.70 -28.01 -26.92
N ASP A 424 -7.92 -29.04 -26.10
CA ASP A 424 -7.49 -30.42 -26.39
C ASP A 424 -8.00 -31.35 -25.28
N VAL A 425 -9.23 -31.83 -25.46
CA VAL A 425 -9.69 -33.06 -24.81
C VAL A 425 -9.49 -34.17 -25.84
N PRO A 426 -8.61 -35.16 -25.60
CA PRO A 426 -8.50 -36.30 -26.50
C PRO A 426 -9.80 -37.11 -26.45
N SER A 427 -10.53 -37.13 -27.56
CA SER A 427 -11.65 -38.03 -27.79
C SER A 427 -11.11 -39.45 -27.92
N GLY A 428 -11.09 -40.19 -26.81
CA GLY A 428 -10.58 -41.55 -26.79
C GLY A 428 -10.95 -42.30 -25.52
N LEU A 429 -12.24 -42.55 -25.31
CA LEU A 429 -12.70 -43.58 -24.38
C LEU A 429 -13.64 -44.53 -25.12
N SER A 430 -13.09 -45.70 -25.43
CA SER A 430 -13.80 -46.89 -25.88
C SER A 430 -14.88 -47.30 -24.86
N GLU A 431 -16.05 -47.66 -25.37
CA GLU A 431 -17.21 -48.16 -24.64
C GLU A 431 -16.86 -49.40 -23.78
N PRO A 432 -17.43 -49.55 -22.56
CA PRO A 432 -17.31 -50.79 -21.81
C PRO A 432 -18.38 -51.79 -22.28
N GLU A 433 -17.93 -52.99 -22.67
CA GLU A 433 -18.79 -54.13 -22.95
C GLU A 433 -19.65 -54.49 -21.71
N THR A 434 -20.95 -54.59 -21.93
CA THR A 434 -21.92 -55.05 -20.95
C THR A 434 -21.90 -56.58 -20.92
N SER A 435 -21.46 -57.18 -19.81
CA SER A 435 -21.69 -58.61 -19.53
C SER A 435 -22.67 -58.76 -18.37
N THR A 436 -23.84 -59.32 -18.68
CA THR A 436 -24.89 -59.71 -17.74
C THR A 436 -24.59 -61.11 -17.20
N PRO A 437 -24.75 -61.39 -15.89
CA PRO A 437 -24.57 -62.74 -15.38
C PRO A 437 -25.84 -63.58 -15.59
N GLN A 438 -25.68 -64.77 -16.18
CA GLN A 438 -26.71 -65.81 -16.20
C GLN A 438 -26.87 -66.43 -14.81
N ARG A 439 -28.13 -66.61 -14.42
CA ARG A 439 -28.57 -67.38 -13.25
C ARG A 439 -28.10 -68.84 -13.32
N SER A 440 -27.62 -69.35 -12.19
CA SER A 440 -27.92 -70.70 -11.67
C SER A 440 -27.80 -70.66 -10.16
#